data_AF-A0A4Q1CMC4-F1
#
_entry.id   AF-A0A4Q1CMC4-F1
#
_cell.length_a   1.000
_cell.length_b   1.000
_cell.length_c   1.000
_cell.angle_alpha   90.00
_cell.angle_beta   90.00
_cell.angle_gamma   90.00
#
_symmetry.space_group_name_H-M   'P 1'
#
loop_
_entity.id
_entity.type
_entity.pdbx_description
1 polymer ?
#
loop_
_entity_poly.entity_id
_entity_poly.type
_entity_poly.pdbx_seq_one_letter_code
_entity_poly.pdbx_strand_id
1 'polypeptide(L)'
;MTKRKEQVNPTRADNIFKKMASAPTEMKLFMFFALATVITQFVVMFFCPFEIRLAYAEKMGVSTSGSYMFSLIFVFLPISSDFKIRLAVIRWGILSPLIFGVFLCCLMYLNIIHDGGRFIKSGYWGLVWSVVIPILWTLLILLSPRINKFYENLSNSVVNPVSGFK
;
A
#
# COMPACT_ATOMS: atom_id res chain seq x y z
N MET A 1 -0.69 10.94 50.77
CA MET A 1 -1.34 11.56 49.58
C MET A 1 -0.96 10.78 48.34
N THR A 2 -1.78 9.79 47.96
CA THR A 2 -1.59 8.99 46.75
C THR A 2 -2.18 9.78 45.59
N LYS A 3 -1.32 10.37 44.74
CA LYS A 3 -1.76 10.99 43.48
C LYS A 3 -2.43 9.90 42.63
N ARG A 4 -3.75 9.88 42.57
CA ARG A 4 -4.48 9.15 41.53
C ARG A 4 -3.99 9.72 40.21
N LYS A 5 -3.19 8.96 39.47
CA LYS A 5 -2.97 9.22 38.05
C LYS A 5 -4.34 9.11 37.41
N GLU A 6 -4.92 10.23 36.98
CA GLU A 6 -6.05 10.21 36.08
C GLU A 6 -5.66 9.31 34.89
N GLN A 7 -6.32 8.16 34.79
CA GLN A 7 -6.27 7.36 33.57
C GLN A 7 -6.99 8.18 32.50
N VAL A 8 -6.23 9.00 31.79
CA VAL A 8 -6.70 9.62 30.55
C VAL A 8 -6.93 8.46 29.58
N ASN A 9 -8.20 8.13 29.35
CA ASN A 9 -8.57 7.13 28.35
C ASN A 9 -8.06 7.66 27.00
N PRO A 10 -7.12 6.96 26.33
CA PRO A 10 -6.55 7.44 25.10
C PRO A 10 -7.65 7.56 24.05
N THR A 11 -7.65 8.67 23.32
CA THR A 11 -8.61 8.87 22.23
C THR A 11 -8.32 7.87 21.11
N ARG A 12 -9.32 7.60 20.25
CA ARG A 12 -9.13 6.76 19.07
C ARG A 12 -7.95 7.24 18.20
N ALA A 13 -7.76 8.56 18.12
CA ALA A 13 -6.63 9.16 17.41
C ALA A 13 -5.29 8.76 18.05
N ASP A 14 -5.16 8.86 19.38
CA ASP A 14 -3.93 8.50 20.10
C ASP A 14 -3.56 7.03 19.88
N ASN A 15 -4.56 6.14 19.85
CA ASN A 15 -4.36 4.72 19.57
C ASN A 15 -3.87 4.47 18.14
N ILE A 16 -4.41 5.19 17.14
CA ILE A 16 -3.96 5.10 15.75
C ILE A 16 -2.53 5.62 15.62
N PHE A 17 -2.23 6.78 16.20
CA PHE A 17 -0.87 7.34 16.19
C PHE A 17 0.14 6.41 16.84
N LYS A 18 -0.22 5.78 17.97
CA LYS A 18 0.64 4.82 18.65
C LYS A 18 0.89 3.56 17.82
N LYS A 19 -0.16 3.00 17.18
CA LYS A 19 -0.05 1.86 16.26
C LYS A 19 0.82 2.20 15.04
N MET A 20 0.66 3.40 14.49
CA MET A 20 1.47 3.88 13.37
C MET A 20 2.93 4.14 13.77
N ALA A 21 3.15 4.70 14.96
CA ALA A 21 4.48 4.95 15.50
C ALA A 21 5.26 3.65 15.72
N SER A 22 4.59 2.59 16.17
CA SER A 22 5.20 1.26 16.37
C SER A 22 5.34 0.42 15.10
N ALA A 23 4.80 0.88 13.96
CA ALA A 23 4.93 0.15 12.69
C ALA A 23 6.41 0.07 12.23
N PRO A 24 6.84 -1.06 11.65
CA PRO A 24 8.19 -1.22 11.11
C PRO A 24 8.54 -0.16 10.05
N THR A 25 9.80 0.23 9.98
CA THR A 25 10.28 1.26 9.05
C THR A 25 10.01 0.90 7.59
N GLU A 26 10.17 -0.37 7.24
CA GLU A 26 9.93 -0.91 5.90
C GLU A 26 8.48 -0.68 5.44
N MET A 27 7.53 -0.87 6.36
CA MET A 27 6.10 -0.63 6.14
C MET A 27 5.80 0.87 5.99
N LYS A 28 6.43 1.71 6.80
CA LYS A 28 6.31 3.17 6.70
C LYS A 28 6.86 3.71 5.38
N LEU A 29 8.01 3.20 4.93
CA LEU A 29 8.60 3.55 3.65
C LEU A 29 7.68 3.13 2.49
N PHE A 30 7.09 1.95 2.55
CA PHE A 30 6.09 1.51 1.56
C PHE A 30 4.89 2.44 1.53
N MET A 31 4.31 2.77 2.69
CA MET A 31 3.16 3.68 2.78
C MET A 31 3.48 5.05 2.20
N PHE A 32 4.65 5.61 2.53
CA PHE A 32 5.11 6.88 1.99
C PHE A 32 5.26 6.82 0.47
N PHE A 33 5.92 5.78 -0.04
CA PHE A 33 6.12 5.59 -1.48
C PHE A 33 4.78 5.44 -2.23
N ALA A 34 3.88 4.60 -1.73
CA ALA A 34 2.57 4.37 -2.32
C ALA A 34 1.75 5.66 -2.31
N LEU A 35 1.74 6.40 -1.20
CA LEU A 35 1.03 7.68 -1.09
C LEU A 35 1.61 8.72 -2.05
N ALA A 36 2.93 8.87 -2.13
CA ALA A 36 3.59 9.78 -3.04
C ALA A 36 3.27 9.44 -4.51
N THR A 37 3.28 8.15 -4.87
CA THR A 37 2.92 7.68 -6.21
C THR A 37 1.48 8.02 -6.56
N VAL A 38 0.54 7.78 -5.63
CA VAL A 38 -0.87 8.08 -5.80
C VAL A 38 -1.11 9.58 -5.96
N ILE A 39 -0.52 10.41 -5.09
CA ILE A 39 -0.64 11.88 -5.15
C ILE A 39 -0.04 12.40 -6.45
N THR A 40 1.16 11.96 -6.82
CA THR A 40 1.83 12.40 -8.06
C THR A 40 0.97 12.09 -9.27
N GLN A 41 0.43 10.88 -9.35
CA GLN A 41 -0.43 10.48 -10.47
C GLN A 41 -1.75 11.28 -10.49
N PHE A 42 -2.34 11.55 -9.33
CA PHE A 42 -3.52 12.41 -9.22
C PHE A 42 -3.22 13.83 -9.71
N VAL A 43 -2.11 14.44 -9.25
CA VAL A 43 -1.69 15.78 -9.67
C VAL A 43 -1.50 15.82 -11.19
N VAL A 44 -0.78 14.86 -11.76
CA VAL A 44 -0.55 14.81 -13.21
C VAL A 44 -1.84 14.64 -13.99
N MET A 45 -2.74 13.76 -13.55
CA MET A 45 -3.97 13.46 -14.29
C MET A 45 -4.94 14.65 -14.35
N PHE A 46 -5.08 15.38 -13.24
CA PHE A 46 -6.09 16.44 -13.09
C PHE A 46 -5.55 17.85 -13.35
N PHE A 47 -4.26 18.12 -13.10
CA PHE A 47 -3.71 19.47 -13.13
C PHE A 47 -2.68 19.71 -14.23
N CYS A 48 -2.19 18.67 -14.91
CA CYS A 48 -1.20 18.84 -15.98
C CYS A 48 -1.82 18.84 -17.39
N PRO A 49 -1.22 19.60 -18.34
CA PRO A 49 -1.55 19.56 -19.76
C PRO A 49 -1.46 18.14 -20.36
N PHE A 50 -2.14 17.93 -21.49
CA PHE A 50 -2.21 16.63 -22.15
C PHE A 50 -0.84 16.06 -22.52
N GLU A 51 0.09 16.91 -22.95
CA GLU A 51 1.46 16.56 -23.34
C GLU A 51 2.24 15.98 -22.16
N ILE A 52 2.10 16.60 -20.97
CA ILE A 52 2.74 16.13 -19.74
C ILE A 52 2.11 14.80 -19.30
N ARG A 53 0.78 14.66 -19.42
CA ARG A 53 0.08 13.40 -19.10
C ARG A 53 0.54 12.26 -19.99
N LEU A 54 0.71 12.51 -21.29
CA LEU A 54 1.17 11.51 -22.24
C LEU A 54 2.61 11.08 -21.94
N ALA A 55 3.51 12.07 -21.75
CA ALA A 55 4.91 11.82 -21.39
C ALA A 55 5.06 11.10 -20.04
N TYR A 56 4.20 11.40 -19.07
CA TYR A 56 4.14 10.71 -17.79
C TYR A 56 3.69 9.26 -17.96
N ALA A 57 2.61 9.02 -18.71
CA ALA A 57 2.09 7.68 -18.97
C ALA A 57 3.10 6.78 -19.70
N GLU A 58 3.87 7.34 -20.64
CA GLU A 58 4.95 6.63 -21.34
C GLU A 58 6.09 6.22 -20.40
N LYS A 59 6.38 7.00 -19.36
CA LYS A 59 7.47 6.74 -18.40
C LYS A 59 7.04 5.85 -17.24
N MET A 60 5.86 6.09 -16.67
CA MET A 60 5.40 5.44 -15.44
C MET A 60 4.51 4.23 -15.72
N GLY A 61 4.10 4.02 -16.97
CA GLY A 61 3.09 3.03 -17.32
C GLY A 61 1.66 3.54 -17.05
N VAL A 62 0.69 2.84 -17.63
CA VAL A 62 -0.72 3.17 -17.47
C VAL A 62 -1.20 2.62 -16.12
N SER A 63 -1.71 3.49 -15.24
CA SER A 63 -2.53 3.10 -14.07
C SER A 63 -1.82 2.31 -12.94
N THR A 64 -0.63 2.74 -12.51
CA THR A 64 -0.01 2.21 -11.27
C THR A 64 -0.71 2.67 -9.97
N SER A 65 -1.37 3.83 -9.95
CA SER A 65 -1.98 4.39 -8.73
C SER A 65 -3.10 3.55 -8.14
N GLY A 66 -3.96 2.95 -8.97
CA GLY A 66 -5.12 2.18 -8.48
C GLY A 66 -4.69 0.99 -7.62
N SER A 67 -3.59 0.34 -7.99
CA SER A 67 -3.09 -0.82 -7.26
C SER A 67 -2.36 -0.43 -5.97
N TYR A 68 -1.61 0.69 -5.97
CA TYR A 68 -1.05 1.27 -4.75
C TYR A 68 -2.11 1.82 -3.79
N MET A 69 -3.18 2.43 -4.30
CA MET A 69 -4.34 2.82 -3.50
C MET A 69 -4.97 1.61 -2.83
N PHE A 70 -5.16 0.52 -3.58
CA PHE A 70 -5.69 -0.73 -3.02
C PHE A 70 -4.79 -1.26 -1.90
N SER A 71 -3.48 -1.33 -2.11
CA SER A 71 -2.55 -1.77 -1.05
C SER A 71 -2.55 -0.88 0.18
N LEU A 72 -2.65 0.44 0.01
CA LEU A 72 -2.75 1.38 1.12
C LEU A 72 -3.98 1.09 1.99
N ILE A 73 -5.10 0.69 1.40
CA ILE A 73 -6.30 0.29 2.16
C ILE A 73 -5.97 -0.92 3.06
N PHE A 74 -5.37 -1.99 2.53
CA PHE A 74 -5.06 -3.19 3.33
C PHE A 74 -4.01 -2.95 4.41
N VAL A 75 -3.11 -2.00 4.18
CA VAL A 75 -2.08 -1.61 5.14
C VAL A 75 -2.65 -0.71 6.24
N PHE A 76 -3.55 0.22 5.90
CA PHE A 76 -4.08 1.23 6.82
C PHE A 76 -5.33 0.76 7.58
N LEU A 77 -6.14 -0.12 7.00
CA LEU A 77 -7.35 -0.67 7.62
C LEU A 77 -7.07 -1.32 8.99
N PRO A 78 -6.09 -2.24 9.15
CA PRO A 78 -5.81 -2.85 10.46
C PRO A 78 -5.27 -1.84 11.49
N ILE A 79 -4.65 -0.74 11.04
CA ILE A 79 -4.13 0.32 11.93
C ILE A 79 -5.28 1.22 12.42
N SER A 80 -6.19 1.60 11.53
CA SER A 80 -7.23 2.62 11.76
C SER A 80 -8.54 2.08 12.33
N SER A 81 -8.77 0.77 12.20
CA SER A 81 -9.97 0.11 12.68
C SER A 81 -9.62 -1.04 13.63
N ASP A 82 -10.50 -1.34 14.56
CA ASP A 82 -10.39 -2.51 15.44
C ASP A 82 -10.78 -3.80 14.72
N PHE A 83 -10.69 -3.81 13.38
CA PHE A 83 -11.04 -4.94 12.56
C PHE A 83 -9.90 -5.96 12.56
N LYS A 84 -10.22 -7.19 12.96
CA LYS A 84 -9.30 -8.31 12.81
C LYS A 84 -9.22 -8.71 11.34
N ILE A 85 -8.15 -8.30 10.69
CA ILE A 85 -7.83 -8.75 9.34
C ILE A 85 -6.81 -9.87 9.46
N ARG A 86 -7.11 -11.01 8.83
CA ARG A 86 -6.15 -12.14 8.78
C ARG A 86 -4.89 -11.68 8.05
N LEU A 87 -3.72 -12.06 8.56
CA LEU A 87 -2.43 -11.73 7.95
C LEU A 87 -2.38 -12.09 6.46
N ALA A 88 -3.00 -13.22 6.07
CA ALA A 88 -3.12 -13.62 4.67
C ALA A 88 -3.80 -12.56 3.79
N VAL A 89 -4.86 -11.91 4.27
CA VAL A 89 -5.60 -10.88 3.52
C VAL A 89 -4.76 -9.62 3.35
N ILE A 90 -4.00 -9.24 4.38
CA ILE A 90 -3.06 -8.12 4.31
C ILE A 90 -1.96 -8.41 3.27
N ARG A 91 -1.43 -9.64 3.27
CA ARG A 91 -0.44 -10.09 2.29
C ARG A 91 -0.98 -10.04 0.87
N TRP A 92 -2.23 -10.45 0.64
CA TRP A 92 -2.90 -10.32 -0.65
C TRP A 92 -3.07 -8.85 -1.08
N GLY A 93 -3.43 -7.97 -0.15
CA GLY A 93 -3.52 -6.54 -0.39
C GLY A 93 -2.17 -5.91 -0.75
N ILE A 94 -1.08 -6.37 -0.16
CA ILE A 94 0.28 -5.94 -0.52
C ILE A 94 0.71 -6.54 -1.87
N LEU A 95 0.21 -7.73 -2.23
CA LEU A 95 0.47 -8.37 -3.53
C LEU A 95 -0.27 -7.68 -4.69
N SER A 96 -1.31 -6.89 -4.41
CA SER A 96 -2.16 -6.32 -5.44
C SER A 96 -1.42 -5.49 -6.50
N PRO A 97 -0.39 -4.66 -6.19
CA PRO A 97 0.35 -3.91 -7.20
C PRO A 97 1.09 -4.82 -8.16
N LEU A 98 1.60 -5.94 -7.64
CA LEU A 98 2.26 -6.94 -8.46
C LEU A 98 1.27 -7.66 -9.37
N ILE A 99 0.14 -8.12 -8.83
CA ILE A 99 -0.90 -8.81 -9.61
C ILE A 99 -1.44 -7.89 -10.71
N PHE A 100 -1.77 -6.64 -10.36
CA PHE A 100 -2.28 -5.66 -11.32
C PHE A 100 -1.24 -5.31 -12.37
N GLY A 101 0.02 -5.15 -11.96
CA GLY A 101 1.14 -4.87 -12.85
C GLY A 101 1.37 -5.98 -13.87
N VAL A 102 1.42 -7.24 -13.43
CA VAL A 102 1.53 -8.41 -14.32
C VAL A 102 0.32 -8.50 -15.25
N PHE A 103 -0.90 -8.31 -14.73
CA PHE A 103 -2.11 -8.32 -15.55
C PHE A 103 -2.09 -7.26 -16.64
N LEU A 104 -1.69 -6.02 -16.32
CA LEU A 104 -1.54 -4.94 -17.30
C LEU A 104 -0.44 -5.25 -18.33
N CYS A 105 0.70 -5.80 -17.91
CA CYS A 105 1.74 -6.25 -18.84
C CYS A 105 1.23 -7.34 -19.80
N CYS A 106 0.45 -8.31 -19.31
CA CYS A 106 -0.18 -9.33 -20.15
C CYS A 106 -1.17 -8.72 -21.14
N LEU A 107 -2.02 -7.78 -20.72
CA LEU A 107 -2.94 -7.08 -21.62
C LEU A 107 -2.19 -6.27 -22.70
N MET A 108 -1.12 -5.58 -22.31
CA MET A 108 -0.27 -4.86 -23.27
C MET A 108 0.37 -5.81 -24.26
N TYR A 109 0.88 -6.97 -23.83
CA TYR A 109 1.46 -7.98 -24.72
C TYR A 109 0.45 -8.53 -25.71
N LEU A 110 -0.79 -8.81 -25.27
CA LEU A 110 -1.87 -9.27 -26.15
C LEU A 110 -2.29 -8.20 -27.16
N ASN A 111 -2.37 -6.93 -26.75
CA ASN A 111 -2.66 -5.81 -27.65
C ASN A 111 -1.50 -5.52 -28.62
N ILE A 112 -0.25 -5.74 -28.21
CA ILE A 112 0.95 -5.62 -29.08
C ILE A 112 0.89 -6.58 -30.26
N ILE A 113 0.43 -7.83 -30.01
CA ILE A 113 0.25 -8.85 -31.05
C ILE A 113 -0.88 -8.45 -32.00
N HIS A 114 -1.93 -7.79 -31.50
CA HIS A 114 -3.11 -7.44 -32.29
C HIS A 114 -2.95 -6.14 -33.10
N ASP A 115 -2.21 -5.13 -32.59
CA ASP A 115 -2.03 -3.80 -33.20
C ASP A 115 -0.65 -3.57 -33.86
N GLY A 116 0.14 -4.63 -34.06
CA GLY A 116 1.42 -4.53 -34.77
C GLY A 116 2.50 -3.72 -34.06
N GLY A 117 2.55 -3.77 -32.72
CA GLY A 117 3.70 -3.26 -31.96
C GLY A 117 3.72 -1.78 -31.57
N ARG A 118 2.63 -1.01 -31.78
CA ARG A 118 2.62 0.42 -31.40
C ARG A 118 2.81 0.69 -29.89
N PHE A 119 2.43 -0.26 -29.03
CA PHE A 119 2.60 -0.14 -27.57
C PHE A 119 4.03 -0.42 -27.07
N ILE A 120 4.93 -0.97 -27.90
CA ILE A 120 6.36 -1.14 -27.57
C ILE A 120 7.08 0.22 -27.44
N LYS A 121 6.47 1.32 -27.90
CA LYS A 121 6.97 2.68 -27.61
C LYS A 121 6.75 3.14 -26.16
N SER A 122 5.95 2.42 -25.36
CA SER A 122 5.99 2.63 -23.91
C SER A 122 7.34 2.10 -23.41
N GLY A 123 8.23 3.01 -23.07
CA GLY A 123 9.64 2.69 -22.82
C GLY A 123 9.81 1.68 -21.69
N TYR A 124 11.00 1.05 -21.63
CA TYR A 124 11.40 0.09 -20.60
C TYR A 124 11.04 0.49 -19.16
N TRP A 125 10.90 1.79 -18.89
CA TRP A 125 10.46 2.35 -17.62
C TRP A 125 9.05 1.93 -17.19
N GLY A 126 8.10 1.73 -18.12
CA GLY A 126 6.76 1.24 -17.78
C GLY A 126 6.79 -0.13 -17.10
N LEU A 127 7.68 -1.03 -17.54
CA LEU A 127 7.91 -2.34 -16.89
C LEU A 127 8.58 -2.20 -15.53
N VAL A 128 9.50 -1.26 -15.37
CA VAL A 128 10.15 -0.99 -14.08
C VAL A 128 9.11 -0.56 -13.05
N TRP A 129 8.24 0.38 -13.40
CA TRP A 129 7.20 0.91 -12.51
C TRP A 129 6.06 -0.06 -12.25
N SER A 130 5.70 -0.88 -13.24
CA SER A 130 4.56 -1.81 -13.12
C SER A 130 4.94 -3.18 -12.58
N VAL A 131 6.21 -3.61 -12.69
CA VAL A 131 6.64 -4.96 -12.31
C VAL A 131 7.80 -4.93 -11.32
N VAL A 132 8.93 -4.33 -11.69
CA VAL A 132 10.16 -4.42 -10.88
C VAL A 132 9.97 -3.78 -9.50
N ILE A 133 9.44 -2.56 -9.45
CA ILE A 133 9.22 -1.84 -8.20
C ILE A 133 8.17 -2.55 -7.31
N PRO A 134 7.00 -2.98 -7.83
CA PRO A 134 6.08 -3.83 -7.08
C PRO A 134 6.70 -5.12 -6.55
N ILE A 135 7.54 -5.82 -7.32
CA ILE A 135 8.25 -7.04 -6.85
C ILE A 135 9.14 -6.69 -5.66
N LEU A 136 9.94 -5.62 -5.77
CA LEU A 136 10.86 -5.21 -4.71
C LEU A 136 10.10 -4.89 -3.42
N TRP A 137 9.02 -4.12 -3.50
CA TRP A 137 8.18 -3.83 -2.33
C TRP A 137 7.51 -5.08 -1.75
N THR A 138 6.98 -5.93 -2.62
CA THR A 138 6.31 -7.17 -2.21
C THR A 138 7.29 -8.09 -1.47
N LEU A 139 8.49 -8.29 -2.02
CA LEU A 139 9.54 -9.10 -1.38
C LEU A 139 9.97 -8.48 -0.04
N LEU A 140 10.26 -7.18 -0.02
CA LEU A 140 10.70 -6.47 1.18
C LEU A 140 9.66 -6.57 2.31
N ILE A 141 8.37 -6.46 1.98
CA ILE A 141 7.29 -6.46 2.97
C ILE A 141 6.93 -7.88 3.41
N LEU A 142 6.77 -8.82 2.48
CA LEU A 142 6.36 -10.19 2.80
C LEU A 142 7.44 -10.99 3.52
N LEU A 143 8.71 -10.77 3.17
CA LEU A 143 9.84 -11.46 3.78
C LEU A 143 10.28 -10.83 5.10
N SER A 144 9.77 -9.65 5.45
CA SER A 144 10.15 -8.99 6.70
C SER A 144 9.50 -9.67 7.91
N PRO A 145 10.29 -10.32 8.80
CA PRO A 145 9.75 -10.94 10.01
C PRO A 145 9.16 -9.89 10.97
N ARG A 146 9.63 -8.64 10.90
CA ARG A 146 9.14 -7.52 11.72
C ARG A 146 7.70 -7.17 11.39
N ILE A 147 7.34 -7.19 10.10
CA ILE A 147 5.98 -6.89 9.63
C ILE A 147 5.01 -8.00 10.03
N ASN A 148 5.43 -9.26 9.90
CA ASN A 148 4.63 -10.39 10.36
C ASN A 148 4.34 -10.30 11.86
N LYS A 149 5.38 -10.06 12.68
CA LYS A 149 5.26 -9.89 14.13
C LYS A 149 4.39 -8.68 14.49
N PHE A 150 4.51 -7.57 13.75
CA PHE A 150 3.69 -6.38 13.96
C PHE A 150 2.20 -6.68 13.77
N TYR A 151 1.82 -7.33 12.67
CA TYR A 151 0.43 -7.67 12.39
C TYR A 151 -0.13 -8.77 13.29
N GLU A 152 0.69 -9.75 13.71
CA GLU A 152 0.31 -10.73 14.73
C GLU A 152 -0.01 -10.04 16.07
N ASN A 153 0.85 -9.12 16.51
CA ASN A 153 0.61 -8.33 17.72
C ASN A 153 -0.64 -7.46 17.59
N LEU A 154 -0.87 -6.86 16.41
CA LEU A 154 -2.07 -6.06 16.15
C LEU A 154 -3.33 -6.92 16.26
N SER A 155 -3.35 -8.09 15.62
CA SER A 155 -4.46 -9.05 15.68
C SER A 155 -4.75 -9.53 17.11
N ASN A 156 -3.69 -9.76 17.90
CA ASN A 156 -3.81 -10.22 19.29
C ASN A 156 -4.28 -9.08 20.23
N SER A 157 -3.90 -7.83 19.97
CA SER A 157 -4.32 -6.69 20.77
C SER A 157 -5.83 -6.41 20.71
N VAL A 158 -6.51 -6.82 19.63
CA VAL A 158 -7.97 -6.74 19.48
C VAL A 158 -8.71 -7.82 20.30
N VAL A 159 -8.02 -8.85 20.80
CA VAL A 159 -8.64 -9.96 21.58
C VAL A 159 -8.92 -9.59 23.03
N ASN A 160 -8.41 -8.47 23.56
CA ASN A 160 -8.70 -8.04 24.92
C ASN A 160 -9.63 -6.82 24.97
N PRO A 161 -10.94 -6.95 24.65
CA PRO A 161 -11.91 -6.03 25.20
C PRO A 161 -12.07 -6.40 26.67
N VAL A 162 -11.46 -5.62 27.56
CA VAL A 162 -11.93 -5.37 28.92
C VAL A 162 -12.63 -6.59 29.58
N SER A 163 -11.85 -7.57 30.07
CA SER A 163 -12.34 -8.57 31.04
C SER A 163 -12.47 -7.95 32.44
N GLY A 164 -13.14 -6.79 32.52
CA GLY A 164 -13.17 -5.92 33.69
C GLY A 164 -14.56 -5.48 34.13
N PHE A 165 -15.62 -6.13 33.65
CA PHE A 165 -16.94 -6.08 34.32
C PHE A 165 -17.18 -7.43 34.99
N LYS A 166 -16.81 -7.51 36.27
CA LYS A 166 -17.43 -8.39 37.26
C LYS A 166 -18.10 -7.50 38.29
#